data_AF-A0A0F7WVL3-F1
#
_entry.id   AF-A0A0F7WVL3-F1
#
_cell.length_a   1.000
_cell.length_b   1.000
_cell.length_c   1.000
_cell.angle_alpha   90.00
_cell.angle_beta   90.00
_cell.angle_gamma   90.00
#
_symmetry.space_group_name_H-M   'P 1'
#
loop_
_entity.id
_entity.type
_entity.pdbx_description
1 polymer ?
#
loop_
_entity_poly.entity_id
_entity_poly.type
_entity_poly.pdbx_seq_one_letter_code
_entity_poly.pdbx_strand_id
1 'polypeptide(L)'
;MSSQPLVTTSSSLSRYVVLTGEEKVACYKKAFNHIWHGAPAIILAAALLMFCIFGFVLGSILLGAPLEGASILYDVILPWLLPSILVFVLLVLPLNIYAYSHHKQVLALHERITQSNYKEIYDHCEKEKKTPNKKALSLYIESRVLVPEYSKRFSSMILGKTLKIIPKKDSPESLKHDELIQKALERAKENIYMNKNQREKRDEREAKKEAKNAPKTNPLWEGLGT
;
A
#
# COMPACT_ATOMS: atom_id res chain seq x y z
N MET A 1 20.49 -43.14 -11.96
CA MET A 1 19.37 -42.57 -12.73
C MET A 1 19.20 -41.12 -12.31
N SER A 2 19.01 -40.26 -13.31
CA SER A 2 19.15 -38.81 -13.26
C SER A 2 18.25 -38.13 -12.23
N SER A 3 18.87 -37.24 -11.46
CA SER A 3 18.22 -36.22 -10.63
C SER A 3 17.37 -35.30 -11.52
N GLN A 4 16.11 -35.07 -11.15
CA GLN A 4 15.38 -33.88 -11.56
C GLN A 4 15.16 -33.04 -10.30
N PRO A 5 15.61 -31.78 -10.23
CA PRO A 5 15.18 -30.89 -9.17
C PRO A 5 13.74 -30.48 -9.46
N LEU A 6 12.88 -30.64 -8.46
CA LEU A 6 11.50 -30.19 -8.45
C LEU A 6 11.48 -28.65 -8.51
N VAL A 7 11.35 -28.10 -9.72
CA VAL A 7 11.14 -26.66 -9.93
C VAL A 7 9.69 -26.35 -9.57
N THR A 8 9.46 -26.00 -8.31
CA THR A 8 8.15 -25.51 -7.84
C THR A 8 8.38 -24.28 -6.98
N THR A 9 8.45 -23.09 -7.59
CA THR A 9 8.39 -21.80 -6.86
C THR A 9 8.10 -20.55 -7.73
N SER A 10 7.78 -20.69 -9.02
CA SER A 10 7.58 -19.54 -9.95
C SER A 10 6.11 -19.11 -10.15
N SER A 11 5.13 -19.80 -9.57
CA SER A 11 3.73 -19.69 -10.02
C SER A 11 3.00 -18.39 -9.62
N SER A 12 3.46 -17.65 -8.60
CA SER A 12 2.80 -16.40 -8.16
C SER A 12 3.35 -15.17 -8.89
N LEU A 13 4.67 -15.01 -8.97
CA LEU A 13 5.33 -13.86 -9.59
C LEU A 13 5.17 -13.83 -11.12
N SER A 14 5.15 -15.01 -11.76
CA SER A 14 4.94 -15.13 -13.21
C SER A 14 3.59 -14.52 -13.65
N ARG A 15 2.56 -14.56 -12.79
CA ARG A 15 1.23 -13.98 -13.05
C ARG A 15 1.19 -12.46 -12.99
N TYR A 16 2.16 -11.80 -12.38
CA TYR A 16 2.17 -10.34 -12.32
C TYR A 16 2.58 -9.73 -13.66
N VAL A 17 2.00 -8.58 -14.00
CA VAL A 17 2.29 -7.87 -15.24
C VAL A 17 3.19 -6.68 -14.91
N VAL A 18 4.29 -6.53 -15.65
CA VAL A 18 5.16 -5.34 -15.56
C VAL A 18 4.52 -4.25 -16.40
N LEU A 19 4.14 -3.15 -15.74
CA LEU A 19 3.60 -1.95 -16.37
C LEU A 19 4.73 -1.04 -16.84
N THR A 20 4.50 -0.37 -17.97
CA THR A 20 5.38 0.73 -18.42
C THR A 20 5.23 1.95 -17.51
N GLY A 21 6.16 2.90 -17.60
CA GLY A 21 6.07 4.17 -16.86
C GLY A 21 4.77 4.92 -17.14
N GLU A 22 4.34 4.96 -18.39
CA GLU A 22 3.09 5.62 -18.79
C GLU A 22 1.85 4.94 -18.23
N GLU A 23 1.81 3.59 -18.24
CA GLU A 23 0.71 2.82 -17.66
C GLU A 23 0.62 3.01 -16.14
N LYS A 24 1.77 3.13 -15.47
CA LYS A 24 1.86 3.46 -14.05
C LYS A 24 1.30 4.85 -13.75
N VAL A 25 1.66 5.86 -14.56
CA VAL A 25 1.07 7.22 -14.47
C VAL A 25 -0.44 7.18 -14.70
N ALA A 26 -0.90 6.45 -15.70
CA ALA A 26 -2.33 6.32 -15.99
C ALA A 26 -3.09 5.69 -14.80
N CYS A 27 -2.54 4.63 -14.20
CA CYS A 27 -3.09 4.02 -13.00
C CYS A 27 -3.14 5.01 -11.82
N TYR A 28 -2.09 5.81 -11.63
CA TYR A 28 -2.05 6.84 -10.59
C TYR A 28 -3.11 7.92 -10.79
N LYS A 29 -3.20 8.49 -12.00
CA LYS A 29 -4.21 9.51 -12.34
C LYS A 29 -5.63 8.96 -12.17
N LYS A 30 -5.87 7.72 -12.60
CA LYS A 30 -7.16 7.05 -12.44
C LYS A 30 -7.50 6.80 -10.96
N ALA A 31 -6.54 6.36 -10.16
CA ALA A 31 -6.73 6.16 -8.72
C ALA A 31 -7.08 7.49 -8.03
N PHE A 32 -6.35 8.56 -8.36
CA PHE A 32 -6.64 9.90 -7.84
C PHE A 32 -8.05 10.37 -8.24
N ASN A 33 -8.45 10.14 -9.49
CA ASN A 33 -9.80 10.46 -9.95
C ASN A 33 -10.88 9.73 -9.14
N HIS A 34 -10.70 8.43 -8.88
CA HIS A 34 -11.66 7.68 -8.05
C HIS A 34 -11.72 8.18 -6.61
N ILE A 35 -10.59 8.60 -6.03
CA ILE A 35 -10.56 9.22 -4.70
C ILE A 35 -11.36 10.52 -4.71
N TRP A 36 -11.18 11.38 -5.71
CA TRP A 36 -11.90 12.65 -5.82
C TRP A 36 -13.41 12.51 -5.97
N HIS A 37 -13.88 11.41 -6.56
CA HIS A 37 -15.31 11.15 -6.70
C HIS A 37 -15.89 10.40 -5.49
N GLY A 38 -15.14 9.43 -4.92
CA GLY A 38 -15.60 8.62 -3.80
C GLY A 38 -15.50 9.31 -2.43
N ALA A 39 -14.49 10.15 -2.22
CA ALA A 39 -14.26 10.80 -0.92
C ALA A 39 -15.37 11.80 -0.53
N PRO A 40 -15.87 12.67 -1.43
CA PRO A 40 -17.01 13.53 -1.11
C PRO A 40 -18.27 12.71 -0.79
N ALA A 41 -18.50 11.61 -1.50
CA ALA A 41 -19.67 10.75 -1.28
C ALA A 41 -19.66 10.12 0.13
N ILE A 42 -18.51 9.65 0.62
CA ILE A 42 -18.43 9.08 1.98
C ILE A 42 -18.61 10.15 3.06
N ILE A 43 -18.07 11.35 2.85
CA ILE A 43 -18.24 12.48 3.79
C ILE A 43 -19.71 12.87 3.88
N LEU A 44 -20.38 13.01 2.73
CA LEU A 44 -21.81 13.33 2.68
C LEU A 44 -22.66 12.21 3.31
N ALA A 45 -22.35 10.95 3.01
CA ALA A 45 -23.03 9.81 3.61
C ALA A 45 -22.90 9.80 5.14
N ALA A 46 -21.71 10.11 5.67
CA ALA A 46 -21.47 10.17 7.11
C ALA A 46 -22.28 11.30 7.78
N ALA A 47 -22.35 12.49 7.15
CA ALA A 47 -23.15 13.60 7.66
C ALA A 47 -24.65 13.25 7.70
N LEU A 48 -25.17 12.66 6.62
CA LEU A 48 -26.58 12.22 6.55
C LEU A 48 -26.86 11.09 7.55
N LEU A 49 -25.92 10.16 7.74
CA LEU A 49 -26.05 9.09 8.72
C LEU A 49 -26.17 9.66 10.15
N MET A 50 -25.39 10.68 10.50
CA MET A 50 -25.51 11.35 11.80
C MET A 50 -26.90 11.96 11.99
N PHE A 51 -27.47 12.57 10.94
CA PHE A 51 -28.84 13.07 10.97
C PHE A 51 -29.86 11.95 11.18
N CYS A 52 -29.74 10.83 10.45
CA CYS A 52 -30.59 9.66 10.64
C CYS A 52 -30.49 9.12 12.08
N ILE A 53 -29.29 8.97 12.62
CA ILE A 53 -29.08 8.48 13.99
C ILE A 53 -29.79 9.39 14.99
N PHE A 54 -29.63 10.71 14.86
CA PHE A 54 -30.29 11.66 15.74
C PHE A 54 -31.81 11.53 15.66
N GLY A 55 -32.38 11.51 14.44
CA GLY A 55 -33.82 11.37 14.26
C GLY A 55 -34.37 10.03 14.75
N PHE A 56 -33.63 8.93 14.57
CA PHE A 56 -33.99 7.63 15.14
C PHE A 56 -33.98 7.65 16.66
N VAL A 57 -32.92 8.16 17.28
CA VAL A 57 -32.82 8.23 18.75
C VAL A 57 -33.96 9.07 19.33
N LEU A 58 -34.20 10.25 18.76
CA LEU A 58 -35.27 11.14 19.23
C LEU A 58 -36.65 10.49 19.04
N GLY A 59 -36.90 9.89 17.88
CA GLY A 59 -38.14 9.16 17.59
C GLY A 59 -38.34 7.96 18.52
N SER A 60 -37.28 7.19 18.82
CA SER A 60 -37.35 6.07 19.76
C SER A 60 -37.63 6.50 21.20
N ILE A 61 -37.04 7.60 21.66
CA ILE A 61 -37.33 8.15 23.00
C ILE A 61 -38.79 8.59 23.09
N LEU A 62 -39.28 9.33 22.09
CA LEU A 62 -40.66 9.81 22.05
C LEU A 62 -41.69 8.68 21.89
N LEU A 63 -41.32 7.55 21.28
CA LEU A 63 -42.16 6.35 21.27
C LEU A 63 -42.24 5.68 22.64
N GLY A 64 -41.13 5.62 23.38
CA GLY A 64 -41.06 4.96 24.70
C GLY A 64 -41.66 5.80 25.83
N ALA A 65 -41.66 7.12 25.68
CA ALA A 65 -42.25 8.07 26.63
C ALA A 65 -43.06 9.13 25.86
N PRO A 66 -44.25 8.77 25.33
CA PRO A 66 -45.07 9.71 24.59
C PRO A 66 -45.54 10.85 25.50
N LEU A 67 -45.46 12.07 24.98
CA LEU A 67 -46.00 13.25 25.67
C LEU A 67 -47.53 13.12 25.79
N GLU A 68 -48.09 13.53 26.92
CA GLU A 68 -49.54 13.50 27.13
C GLU A 68 -50.26 14.31 26.03
N GLY A 69 -51.23 13.68 25.37
CA GLY A 69 -51.98 14.29 24.26
C GLY A 69 -51.29 14.26 22.89
N ALA A 70 -50.06 13.73 22.78
CA ALA A 70 -49.38 13.60 21.50
C ALA A 70 -49.88 12.41 20.68
N SER A 71 -50.03 12.61 19.38
CA SER A 71 -50.28 11.53 18.42
C SER A 71 -48.96 10.90 18.00
N ILE A 72 -48.75 9.63 18.36
CA ILE A 72 -47.55 8.86 17.97
C ILE A 72 -47.29 8.93 16.45
N LEU A 73 -48.35 8.87 15.64
CA LEU A 73 -48.21 8.90 14.19
C LEU A 73 -47.70 10.25 13.69
N TYR A 74 -48.38 11.34 14.08
CA TYR A 74 -48.12 12.68 13.55
C TYR A 74 -46.98 13.41 14.26
N ASP A 75 -46.74 13.12 15.54
CA ASP A 75 -45.76 13.83 16.36
C ASP A 75 -44.44 13.05 16.50
N VAL A 76 -44.44 11.74 16.20
CA VAL A 76 -43.24 10.89 16.36
C VAL A 76 -42.82 10.19 15.06
N ILE A 77 -43.71 9.40 14.45
CA ILE A 77 -43.36 8.60 13.27
C ILE A 77 -43.11 9.48 12.05
N LEU A 78 -44.08 10.32 11.67
CA LEU A 78 -43.99 11.20 10.51
C LEU A 78 -42.83 12.22 10.55
N PRO A 79 -42.54 12.89 11.67
CA PRO A 79 -41.49 13.91 11.71
C PRO A 79 -40.08 13.34 11.96
N TRP A 80 -39.95 12.22 12.67
CA TRP A 80 -38.62 11.73 13.10
C TRP A 80 -38.25 10.40 12.46
N LEU A 81 -39.06 9.36 12.63
CA LEU A 81 -38.69 8.01 12.21
C LEU A 81 -38.76 7.83 10.70
N LEU A 82 -39.88 8.21 10.08
CA LEU A 82 -40.09 8.04 8.64
C LEU A 82 -39.04 8.81 7.81
N PRO A 83 -38.75 10.11 8.07
CA PRO A 83 -37.73 10.83 7.34
C PRO A 83 -36.34 10.25 7.55
N SER A 84 -36.02 9.78 8.77
CA SER A 84 -34.73 9.14 9.06
C SER A 84 -34.55 7.83 8.29
N ILE A 85 -35.59 6.99 8.22
CA ILE A 85 -35.60 5.77 7.41
C ILE A 85 -35.43 6.12 5.93
N LEU A 86 -36.20 7.09 5.42
CA LEU A 86 -36.14 7.48 4.01
C LEU A 86 -34.78 8.04 3.62
N VAL A 87 -34.20 8.95 4.40
CA VAL A 87 -32.85 9.48 4.17
C VAL A 87 -31.82 8.35 4.20
N PHE A 88 -31.95 7.41 5.15
CA PHE A 88 -31.04 6.28 5.23
C PHE A 88 -31.10 5.39 3.98
N VAL A 89 -32.31 4.97 3.60
CA VAL A 89 -32.51 4.04 2.48
C VAL A 89 -32.21 4.69 1.13
N LEU A 90 -32.66 5.93 0.92
CA LEU A 90 -32.60 6.58 -0.39
C LEU A 90 -31.28 7.33 -0.62
N LEU A 91 -30.57 7.75 0.43
CA LEU A 91 -29.36 8.56 0.28
C LEU A 91 -28.14 7.86 0.89
N VAL A 92 -28.20 7.52 2.19
CA VAL A 92 -27.03 6.98 2.90
C VAL A 92 -26.56 5.66 2.28
N LEU A 93 -27.47 4.72 2.03
CA LEU A 93 -27.13 3.43 1.43
C LEU A 93 -26.52 3.58 0.02
N PRO A 94 -27.16 4.26 -0.96
CA PRO A 94 -26.58 4.46 -2.28
C PRO A 94 -25.22 5.18 -2.27
N LEU A 95 -25.06 6.22 -1.46
CA LEU A 95 -23.80 6.95 -1.34
C LEU A 95 -22.66 6.06 -0.81
N ASN A 96 -22.96 5.21 0.18
CA ASN A 96 -21.97 4.23 0.69
C ASN A 96 -21.60 3.20 -0.38
N ILE A 97 -22.57 2.65 -1.13
CA ILE A 97 -22.31 1.71 -2.23
C ILE A 97 -21.43 2.37 -3.30
N TYR A 98 -21.76 3.61 -3.66
CA TYR A 98 -20.99 4.39 -4.63
C TYR A 98 -19.56 4.64 -4.14
N ALA A 99 -19.38 5.12 -2.91
CA ALA A 99 -18.07 5.33 -2.31
C ALA A 99 -17.25 4.04 -2.23
N TYR A 100 -17.90 2.92 -1.86
CA TYR A 100 -17.26 1.60 -1.80
C TYR A 100 -16.79 1.13 -3.18
N SER A 101 -17.60 1.30 -4.23
CA SER A 101 -17.20 0.99 -5.61
C SER A 101 -15.94 1.73 -6.01
N HIS A 102 -15.88 3.04 -5.75
CA HIS A 102 -14.70 3.86 -6.03
C HIS A 102 -13.49 3.41 -5.20
N HIS A 103 -13.67 3.11 -3.92
CA HIS A 103 -12.60 2.60 -3.06
C HIS A 103 -12.03 1.28 -3.57
N LYS A 104 -12.89 0.34 -4.00
CA LYS A 104 -12.48 -0.95 -4.58
C LYS A 104 -11.63 -0.75 -5.84
N GLN A 105 -12.02 0.19 -6.70
CA GLN A 105 -11.24 0.52 -7.91
C GLN A 105 -9.87 1.11 -7.58
N VAL A 106 -9.78 1.99 -6.57
CA VAL A 106 -8.51 2.53 -6.07
C VAL A 106 -7.60 1.41 -5.55
N LEU A 107 -8.16 0.47 -4.77
CA LEU A 107 -7.39 -0.66 -4.26
C LEU A 107 -6.84 -1.55 -5.39
N ALA A 108 -7.66 -1.86 -6.41
CA ALA A 108 -7.24 -2.65 -7.55
C ALA A 108 -6.11 -1.96 -8.36
N LEU A 109 -6.20 -0.64 -8.55
CA LEU A 109 -5.15 0.13 -9.22
C LEU A 109 -3.85 0.16 -8.41
N HIS A 110 -3.94 0.36 -7.09
CA HIS A 110 -2.78 0.27 -6.22
C HIS A 110 -2.15 -1.12 -6.25
N GLU A 111 -2.95 -2.18 -6.18
CA GLU A 111 -2.48 -3.55 -6.25
C GLU A 111 -1.74 -3.82 -7.57
N ARG A 112 -2.30 -3.38 -8.70
CA ARG A 112 -1.67 -3.53 -10.01
C ARG A 112 -0.29 -2.86 -10.09
N ILE A 113 -0.17 -1.61 -9.62
CA ILE A 113 1.13 -0.92 -9.55
C ILE A 113 2.08 -1.65 -8.58
N THR A 114 1.55 -2.12 -7.46
CA THR A 114 2.33 -2.81 -6.41
C THR A 114 2.96 -4.10 -6.95
N GLN A 115 2.16 -4.94 -7.61
CA GLN A 115 2.58 -6.19 -8.24
C GLN A 115 3.58 -5.92 -9.37
N SER A 116 3.31 -4.92 -10.22
CA SER A 116 4.24 -4.50 -11.26
C SER A 116 5.59 -4.07 -10.70
N ASN A 117 5.61 -3.28 -9.64
CA ASN A 117 6.85 -2.82 -9.02
C ASN A 117 7.65 -4.00 -8.46
N TYR A 118 6.99 -4.93 -7.76
CA TYR A 118 7.67 -6.09 -7.22
C TYR A 118 8.29 -6.95 -8.31
N LYS A 119 7.51 -7.27 -9.36
CA LYS A 119 8.02 -8.04 -10.51
C LYS A 119 9.17 -7.35 -11.22
N GLU A 120 9.06 -6.04 -11.47
CA GLU A 120 10.14 -5.29 -12.13
C GLU A 120 11.45 -5.29 -11.32
N ILE A 121 11.37 -5.15 -10.00
CA ILE A 121 12.54 -5.21 -9.12
C ILE A 121 13.12 -6.62 -9.12
N TYR A 122 12.26 -7.65 -9.03
CA TYR A 122 12.69 -9.03 -9.03
C TYR A 122 13.37 -9.42 -10.36
N ASP A 123 12.75 -9.07 -11.49
CA ASP A 123 13.30 -9.32 -12.83
C ASP A 123 14.64 -8.61 -13.03
N HIS A 124 14.83 -7.43 -12.42
CA HIS A 124 16.11 -6.73 -12.43
C HIS A 124 17.18 -7.52 -11.65
N CYS A 125 16.86 -8.02 -10.46
CA CYS A 125 17.76 -8.85 -9.66
C CYS A 125 18.16 -10.16 -10.36
N GLU A 126 17.24 -10.83 -11.06
CA GLU A 126 17.52 -12.06 -11.82
C GLU A 126 18.41 -11.81 -13.04
N LYS A 127 18.25 -10.67 -13.71
CA LYS A 127 19.03 -10.32 -14.91
C LYS A 127 20.47 -9.90 -14.59
N GLU A 128 20.74 -9.42 -13.38
CA GLU A 128 22.11 -9.01 -13.02
C GLU A 128 23.01 -10.23 -12.77
N LYS A 129 24.17 -10.26 -13.46
CA LYS A 129 25.18 -11.33 -13.31
C LYS A 129 25.73 -11.44 -11.88
N LYS A 130 25.70 -10.34 -11.12
CA LYS A 130 26.06 -10.29 -9.70
C LYS A 130 24.85 -9.72 -8.96
N THR A 131 24.43 -10.36 -7.88
CA THR A 131 23.34 -9.85 -7.05
C THR A 131 23.64 -8.40 -6.64
N PRO A 132 22.75 -7.43 -6.93
CA PRO A 132 23.00 -6.04 -6.59
C PRO A 132 23.11 -5.87 -5.07
N ASN A 133 23.97 -4.95 -4.60
CA ASN A 133 23.98 -4.57 -3.19
C ASN A 133 22.72 -3.74 -2.86
N LYS A 134 22.24 -3.79 -1.61
CA LYS A 134 21.11 -3.03 -1.04
C LYS A 134 21.09 -1.57 -1.51
N LYS A 135 22.24 -0.89 -1.50
CA LYS A 135 22.36 0.51 -1.93
C LYS A 135 22.07 0.69 -3.42
N ALA A 136 22.70 -0.13 -4.27
CA ALA A 136 22.49 -0.08 -5.72
C ALA A 136 21.03 -0.36 -6.07
N LEU A 137 20.44 -1.40 -5.46
CA LEU A 137 19.04 -1.75 -5.69
C LEU A 137 18.08 -0.63 -5.22
N SER A 138 18.37 0.04 -4.10
CA SER A 138 17.55 1.18 -3.65
C SER A 138 17.61 2.36 -4.62
N LEU A 139 18.77 2.65 -5.22
CA LEU A 139 18.91 3.69 -6.23
C LEU A 139 18.19 3.33 -7.53
N TYR A 140 18.20 2.04 -7.91
CA TYR A 140 17.40 1.55 -9.02
C TYR A 140 15.89 1.75 -8.76
N ILE A 141 15.41 1.40 -7.56
CA ILE A 141 14.01 1.62 -7.17
C ILE A 141 13.64 3.10 -7.28
N GLU A 142 14.49 4.00 -6.77
CA GLU A 142 14.24 5.44 -6.81
C GLU A 142 14.24 6.03 -8.23
N SER A 143 15.08 5.51 -9.13
CA SER A 143 15.29 6.08 -10.46
C SER A 143 14.46 5.45 -11.57
N ARG A 144 14.04 4.20 -11.41
CA ARG A 144 13.35 3.42 -12.47
C ARG A 144 11.97 2.94 -12.05
N VAL A 145 11.82 2.47 -10.82
CA VAL A 145 10.56 1.86 -10.35
C VAL A 145 9.58 2.92 -9.87
N LEU A 146 10.08 3.94 -9.17
CA LEU A 146 9.32 5.13 -8.82
C LEU A 146 9.17 6.04 -10.02
N VAL A 147 7.95 6.50 -10.22
CA VAL A 147 7.59 7.37 -11.33
C VAL A 147 7.67 8.83 -10.84
N PRO A 148 8.39 9.74 -11.55
CA PRO A 148 8.61 11.11 -11.09
C PRO A 148 7.32 11.91 -10.84
N GLU A 149 6.25 11.61 -11.56
CA GLU A 149 4.93 12.25 -11.47
C GLU A 149 4.19 11.92 -10.17
N TYR A 150 4.64 10.91 -9.42
CA TYR A 150 4.03 10.56 -8.16
C TYR A 150 4.33 11.58 -7.08
N SER A 151 3.31 12.01 -6.35
CA SER A 151 3.52 12.74 -5.10
C SER A 151 4.36 11.90 -4.12
N LYS A 152 5.19 12.56 -3.28
CA LYS A 152 5.99 11.89 -2.25
C LYS A 152 5.17 10.95 -1.35
N ARG A 153 3.95 11.37 -0.99
CA ARG A 153 3.01 10.56 -0.20
C ARG A 153 2.60 9.29 -0.93
N PHE A 154 2.26 9.41 -2.21
CA PHE A 154 1.91 8.25 -3.04
C PHE A 154 3.09 7.31 -3.23
N SER A 155 4.28 7.83 -3.54
CA SER A 155 5.51 7.04 -3.66
C SER A 155 5.81 6.26 -2.36
N SER A 156 5.70 6.91 -1.20
CA SER A 156 5.92 6.24 0.08
C SER A 156 4.85 5.17 0.37
N MET A 157 3.60 5.45 0.02
CA MET A 157 2.49 4.51 0.21
C MET A 157 2.65 3.29 -0.69
N ILE A 158 2.98 3.49 -1.97
CA ILE A 158 3.07 2.39 -2.94
C ILE A 158 4.27 1.49 -2.64
N LEU A 159 5.43 2.03 -2.27
CA LEU A 159 6.55 1.21 -1.79
C LEU A 159 6.19 0.44 -0.53
N GLY A 160 5.43 1.06 0.39
CA GLY A 160 4.92 0.38 1.58
C GLY A 160 3.96 -0.76 1.25
N LYS A 161 3.11 -0.61 0.22
CA LYS A 161 2.27 -1.70 -0.30
C LYS A 161 3.11 -2.78 -0.98
N THR A 162 4.14 -2.41 -1.74
CA THR A 162 5.07 -3.35 -2.39
C THR A 162 5.77 -4.20 -1.35
N LEU A 163 6.25 -3.59 -0.27
CA LEU A 163 6.87 -4.32 0.84
C LEU A 163 5.91 -5.37 1.46
N LYS A 164 4.62 -5.05 1.57
CA LYS A 164 3.62 -5.93 2.20
C LYS A 164 3.29 -7.18 1.39
N ILE A 165 3.49 -7.16 0.07
CA ILE A 165 3.19 -8.33 -0.78
C ILE A 165 4.38 -9.29 -0.90
N ILE A 166 5.56 -8.89 -0.43
CA ILE A 166 6.75 -9.76 -0.45
C ILE A 166 6.64 -10.74 0.72
N PRO A 167 6.76 -12.06 0.48
CA PRO A 167 6.77 -13.07 1.53
C PRO A 167 7.79 -12.76 2.63
N LYS A 168 7.47 -13.11 3.87
CA LYS A 168 8.42 -12.99 4.98
C LYS A 168 9.59 -13.94 4.78
N LYS A 169 10.74 -13.55 5.33
CA LYS A 169 11.93 -14.41 5.42
C LYS A 169 11.54 -15.77 5.99
N ASP A 170 12.09 -16.83 5.40
CA ASP A 170 11.87 -18.24 5.76
C ASP A 170 10.43 -18.76 5.54
N SER A 171 9.57 -17.98 4.86
CA SER A 171 8.31 -18.50 4.33
C SER A 171 8.56 -19.51 3.20
N PRO A 172 7.75 -20.59 3.08
CA PRO A 172 7.82 -21.49 1.92
C PRO A 172 7.59 -20.79 0.58
N GLU A 173 6.98 -19.60 0.60
CA GLU A 173 6.75 -18.77 -0.59
C GLU A 173 7.89 -17.78 -0.88
N SER A 174 8.90 -17.68 0.00
CA SER A 174 10.01 -16.73 -0.13
C SER A 174 10.89 -17.08 -1.33
N LEU A 175 11.16 -16.09 -2.15
CA LEU A 175 12.08 -16.20 -3.27
C LEU A 175 13.49 -15.72 -2.87
N LYS A 176 14.48 -16.08 -3.70
CA LYS A 176 15.91 -15.85 -3.49
C LYS A 176 16.26 -14.39 -3.18
N HIS A 177 15.59 -13.45 -3.82
CA HIS A 177 15.91 -12.02 -3.76
C HIS A 177 15.06 -11.23 -2.75
N ASP A 178 14.08 -11.86 -2.11
CA ASP A 178 13.04 -11.16 -1.33
C ASP A 178 13.60 -10.37 -0.15
N GLU A 179 14.53 -10.94 0.62
CA GLU A 179 15.15 -10.25 1.75
C GLU A 179 15.93 -9.00 1.30
N LEU A 180 16.62 -9.08 0.16
CA LEU A 180 17.35 -7.96 -0.40
C LEU A 180 16.39 -6.88 -0.91
N ILE A 181 15.33 -7.28 -1.61
CA ILE A 181 14.29 -6.38 -2.13
C ILE A 181 13.60 -5.65 -0.99
N GLN A 182 13.23 -6.34 0.09
CA GLN A 182 12.63 -5.73 1.29
C GLN A 182 13.54 -4.64 1.87
N LYS A 183 14.82 -4.94 2.11
CA LYS A 183 15.80 -3.97 2.64
C LYS A 183 16.02 -2.78 1.71
N ALA A 184 15.98 -3.00 0.39
CA ALA A 184 16.11 -1.94 -0.60
C ALA A 184 14.86 -1.05 -0.68
N LEU A 185 13.66 -1.63 -0.59
CA LEU A 185 12.38 -0.92 -0.54
C LEU A 185 12.25 -0.07 0.72
N GLU A 186 12.64 -0.59 1.88
CA GLU A 186 12.66 0.17 3.14
C GLU A 186 13.56 1.39 3.01
N ARG A 187 14.79 1.19 2.49
CA ARG A 187 15.74 2.29 2.24
C ARG A 187 15.17 3.33 1.27
N ALA A 188 14.64 2.90 0.13
CA ALA A 188 14.08 3.80 -0.87
C ALA A 188 12.90 4.60 -0.29
N LYS A 189 12.03 3.96 0.50
CA LYS A 189 10.90 4.61 1.16
C LYS A 189 11.34 5.69 2.14
N GLU A 190 12.36 5.43 2.97
CA GLU A 190 12.90 6.44 3.90
C GLU A 190 13.55 7.60 3.13
N ASN A 191 14.24 7.30 2.03
CA ASN A 191 14.92 8.30 1.22
C ASN A 191 13.98 9.34 0.59
N ILE A 192 12.70 9.00 0.33
CA ILE A 192 11.69 9.93 -0.23
C ILE A 192 11.60 11.25 0.56
N TYR A 193 11.76 11.20 1.88
CA TYR A 193 11.65 12.36 2.75
C TYR A 193 13.00 12.91 3.20
N MET A 194 14.11 12.26 2.85
CA MET A 194 15.45 12.73 3.20
C MET A 194 15.99 13.72 2.19
N ASN A 195 16.64 14.78 2.70
CA ASN A 195 17.46 15.67 1.89
C ASN A 195 18.85 15.07 1.60
N LYS A 196 19.61 15.70 0.69
CA LYS A 196 20.93 15.23 0.26
C LYS A 196 21.89 15.00 1.44
N ASN A 197 21.99 15.97 2.35
CA ASN A 197 22.88 15.89 3.51
C ASN A 197 22.50 14.74 4.47
N GLN A 198 21.21 14.47 4.66
CA GLN A 198 20.73 13.35 5.47
C GLN A 198 21.09 12.00 4.83
N ARG A 199 20.97 11.90 3.50
CA ARG A 199 21.37 10.70 2.75
C ARG A 199 22.87 10.45 2.84
N GLU A 200 23.69 11.49 2.65
CA GLU A 200 25.16 11.39 2.76
C GLU A 200 25.60 10.93 4.15
N LYS A 201 25.06 11.56 5.22
CA LYS A 201 25.36 11.15 6.61
C LYS A 201 24.96 9.70 6.90
N ARG A 202 23.88 9.21 6.31
CA ARG A 202 23.46 7.81 6.44
C ARG A 202 24.40 6.88 5.71
N ASP A 203 24.73 7.21 4.47
CA ASP A 203 25.63 6.42 3.63
C ASP A 203 27.00 6.28 4.30
N GLU A 204 27.55 7.35 4.88
CA GLU A 204 28.79 7.29 5.66
C GLU A 204 28.68 6.36 6.88
N ARG A 205 27.56 6.41 7.61
CA ARG A 205 27.34 5.56 8.80
C ARG A 205 27.23 4.09 8.43
N GLU A 206 26.53 3.77 7.34
CA GLU A 206 26.41 2.39 6.87
C GLU A 206 27.73 1.88 6.30
N ALA A 207 28.45 2.67 5.50
CA ALA A 207 29.77 2.30 5.01
C ALA A 207 30.76 2.01 6.14
N LYS A 208 30.74 2.82 7.22
CA LYS A 208 31.54 2.57 8.43
C LYS A 208 31.14 1.29 9.16
N LYS A 209 29.85 0.92 9.17
CA LYS A 209 29.38 -0.35 9.77
C LYS A 209 29.77 -1.56 8.94
N GLU A 210 29.64 -1.47 7.62
CA GLU A 210 30.04 -2.52 6.68
C GLU A 210 31.56 -2.75 6.72
N ALA A 211 32.36 -1.69 6.77
CA ALA A 211 33.82 -1.78 6.93
C ALA A 211 34.25 -2.42 8.27
N LYS A 212 33.49 -2.18 9.35
CA LYS A 212 33.74 -2.81 10.66
C LYS A 212 33.35 -4.29 10.71
N ASN A 213 32.34 -4.68 9.94
CA ASN A 213 31.82 -6.05 9.89
C ASN A 213 32.46 -6.88 8.76
N ALA A 214 33.28 -6.28 7.90
CA ALA A 214 34.05 -7.00 6.92
C ALA A 214 35.04 -7.94 7.63
N PRO A 215 35.13 -9.23 7.25
CA PRO A 215 36.09 -10.14 7.85
C PRO A 215 37.48 -9.55 7.64
N LYS A 216 38.23 -9.36 8.74
CA LYS A 216 39.65 -9.05 8.65
C LYS A 216 40.30 -10.24 7.95
N THR A 217 40.70 -10.08 6.69
CA THR A 217 41.64 -10.99 6.06
C THR A 217 42.92 -10.93 6.88
N ASN A 218 43.19 -11.98 7.65
CA ASN A 218 44.45 -12.13 8.37
C ASN A 218 45.58 -12.28 7.33
N PRO A 219 46.55 -11.36 7.25
CA PRO A 219 47.76 -11.59 6.47
C PRO A 219 48.69 -12.44 7.36
N LEU A 220 48.50 -13.76 7.38
CA LEU A 220 49.30 -14.65 8.23
C LEU A 220 49.59 -16.01 7.58
N TRP A 221 49.75 -16.03 6.26
CA TRP A 221 50.23 -17.21 5.51
C TRP A 221 51.21 -16.84 4.38
N GLU A 222 51.99 -15.78 4.54
CA GLU A 222 53.21 -15.55 3.75
C GLU A 222 54.40 -15.53 4.72
N GLY A 223 54.96 -16.70 5.03
CA GLY A 223 56.17 -16.79 5.84
C GLY A 223 56.24 -18.01 6.73
N LEU A 224 56.26 -19.21 6.15
CA LEU A 224 56.89 -20.40 6.72
C LEU A 224 56.95 -21.46 5.62
N GLY A 225 57.98 -21.33 4.79
CA GLY A 225 58.23 -22.18 3.64
C GLY A 225 59.62 -21.92 3.09
N THR A 226 60.63 -22.09 3.95
CA THR A 226 62.03 -22.36 3.60
C THR A 226 62.60 -23.29 4.64
#